data_AF-A0A6U0A9H6-F1
#
_entry.id   AF-A0A6U0A9H6-F1
#
_cell.length_a   1.000
_cell.length_b   1.000
_cell.length_c   1.000
_cell.angle_alpha   90.00
_cell.angle_beta   90.00
_cell.angle_gamma   90.00
#
_symmetry.space_group_name_H-M   'P 1'
#
loop_
_entity.id
_entity.type
_entity.pdbx_description
1 polymer ?
#
loop_
_entity_poly.entity_id
_entity_poly.type
_entity_poly.pdbx_seq_one_letter_code
_entity_poly.pdbx_strand_id
1 'polypeptide(L)'
;MWYGEEAASNITSLVQSLNSEDLTRLRRRLLHTVVPQSVRLQDVAEATSVTPLCGPPLSLIPGSFFTVGGAGSGATASVVLADVPSGSDGFLNVLTIVPDQELGVEQVDEWLCTE
;
A
#
# COMPACT_ATOMS: atom_id res chain seq x y z
N MET A 1 30.57 -10.97 -8.32
CA MET A 1 29.72 -11.21 -7.14
C MET A 1 28.47 -10.38 -7.36
N TRP A 2 27.33 -11.04 -7.52
CA TRP A 2 26.09 -10.43 -8.01
C TRP A 2 25.42 -9.68 -6.84
N TYR A 3 25.10 -8.39 -7.01
CA TYR A 3 24.38 -7.59 -6.00
C TYR A 3 23.04 -8.22 -5.55
N GLY A 4 22.48 -9.15 -6.35
CA GLY A 4 21.27 -9.89 -6.01
C GLY A 4 21.43 -10.98 -4.95
N GLU A 5 22.61 -11.60 -4.81
CA GLU A 5 22.82 -12.66 -3.81
C GLU A 5 22.95 -12.09 -2.39
N GLU A 6 23.65 -10.96 -2.23
CA GLU A 6 23.72 -10.26 -0.94
C GLU A 6 22.36 -9.70 -0.52
N ALA A 7 21.59 -9.12 -1.45
CA ALA A 7 20.25 -8.62 -1.18
C ALA A 7 19.31 -9.75 -0.72
N ALA A 8 19.33 -10.91 -1.39
CA ALA A 8 18.51 -12.06 -1.01
C ALA A 8 18.92 -12.66 0.35
N SER A 9 20.22 -12.73 0.65
CA SER A 9 20.75 -13.17 1.95
C SER A 9 20.31 -12.23 3.08
N ASN A 10 20.36 -10.92 2.84
CA ASN A 10 19.96 -9.90 3.81
C ASN A 10 18.44 -9.94 4.08
N ILE A 11 17.62 -10.13 3.04
CA ILE A 11 16.17 -10.30 3.20
C ILE A 11 15.85 -11.57 4.00
N THR A 12 16.54 -12.68 3.72
CA THR A 12 16.32 -13.94 4.43
C THR A 12 16.61 -13.79 5.93
N SER A 13 17.73 -13.14 6.27
CA SER A 13 18.11 -12.88 7.66
C SER A 13 17.15 -11.91 8.35
N LEU A 14 16.67 -10.90 7.62
CA LEU A 14 15.68 -9.96 8.11
C LEU A 14 14.35 -10.66 8.43
N VAL A 15 13.85 -11.48 7.51
CA VAL A 15 12.60 -12.26 7.69
C VAL A 15 12.71 -13.22 8.86
N GLN A 16 13.86 -13.87 9.04
CA GLN A 16 14.11 -14.75 10.18
C GLN A 16 14.17 -14.00 11.52
N SER A 17 14.48 -12.70 11.49
CA SER A 17 14.52 -11.86 12.70
C SER A 17 13.16 -11.26 13.09
N LEU A 18 12.14 -11.37 12.23
CA LEU A 18 10.80 -10.82 12.51
C LEU A 18 10.11 -11.64 13.59
N ASN A 19 9.62 -10.95 14.63
CA ASN A 19 8.76 -11.57 15.62
C ASN A 19 7.28 -11.56 15.15
N SER A 20 6.37 -12.11 15.96
CA SER A 20 4.94 -12.16 15.65
C SER A 20 4.29 -10.78 15.53
N GLU A 21 4.76 -9.79 16.28
CA GLU A 21 4.25 -8.42 16.18
C GLU A 21 4.70 -7.77 14.88
N ASP A 22 5.96 -7.96 14.48
CA ASP A 22 6.48 -7.43 13.22
C ASP A 22 5.75 -8.03 12.01
N LEU A 23 5.45 -9.33 12.05
CA LEU A 23 4.63 -9.99 11.03
C LEU A 23 3.19 -9.47 11.03
N THR A 24 2.63 -9.16 12.20
CA THR A 24 1.29 -8.56 12.32
C THR A 24 1.25 -7.17 11.70
N ARG A 25 2.26 -6.33 11.98
CA ARG A 25 2.41 -5.00 11.39
C ARG A 25 2.61 -5.06 9.89
N LEU A 26 3.47 -5.97 9.41
CA LEU A 26 3.67 -6.19 7.98
C LEU A 26 2.35 -6.59 7.30
N ARG A 27 1.60 -7.52 7.89
CA ARG A 27 0.27 -7.90 7.39
C ARG A 27 -0.68 -6.71 7.31
N ARG A 28 -0.74 -5.87 8.36
CA ARG A 28 -1.58 -4.65 8.37
C ARG A 28 -1.23 -3.70 7.24
N ARG A 29 0.06 -3.43 7.03
CA ARG A 29 0.55 -2.56 5.93
C ARG A 29 0.21 -3.13 4.55
N LEU A 30 0.41 -4.44 4.35
CA LEU A 30 0.02 -5.08 3.09
C LEU A 30 -1.50 -4.97 2.84
N LEU A 31 -2.32 -5.17 3.86
CA LEU A 31 -3.78 -5.05 3.75
C LEU A 31 -4.25 -3.60 3.54
N HIS A 32 -3.49 -2.60 4.00
CA HIS A 32 -3.75 -1.18 3.70
C HIS A 32 -3.56 -0.84 2.22
N THR A 33 -2.78 -1.63 1.48
CA THR A 33 -2.63 -1.46 0.02
C THR A 33 -3.71 -2.14 -0.82
N VAL A 34 -4.61 -2.90 -0.18
CA VAL A 34 -5.66 -3.67 -0.87
C VAL A 34 -7.01 -3.05 -0.60
N VAL A 35 -7.71 -2.68 -1.67
CA VAL A 35 -9.06 -2.11 -1.62
C VAL A 35 -10.03 -3.16 -2.19
N PRO A 36 -11.06 -3.59 -1.44
CA PRO A 36 -11.96 -4.67 -1.86
C PRO A 36 -12.90 -4.27 -3.01
N GLN A 37 -13.17 -2.97 -3.15
CA GLN A 37 -13.91 -2.42 -4.29
C GLN A 37 -12.97 -2.23 -5.48
N SER A 38 -13.37 -2.73 -6.64
CA SER A 38 -12.65 -2.47 -7.88
C SER A 38 -12.88 -1.04 -8.32
N VAL A 39 -11.81 -0.25 -8.39
CA VAL A 39 -11.82 1.13 -8.85
C VAL A 39 -10.77 1.28 -9.92
N ARG A 40 -11.21 1.71 -11.10
CA ARG A 40 -10.31 2.09 -12.19
C ARG A 40 -9.94 3.56 -11.99
N LEU A 41 -8.65 3.85 -11.79
CA LEU A 41 -8.15 5.19 -11.56
C LEU A 41 -8.49 6.14 -12.71
N GLN A 42 -8.40 5.68 -13.96
CA GLN A 42 -8.77 6.48 -15.14
C GLN A 42 -10.22 6.97 -15.14
N ASP A 43 -11.12 6.32 -14.41
CA ASP A 43 -12.53 6.71 -14.33
C ASP A 43 -12.80 7.66 -13.15
N VAL A 44 -11.80 7.93 -12.30
CA VAL A 44 -11.90 8.84 -11.15
C VAL A 44 -11.76 10.28 -11.62
N ALA A 45 -12.88 11.00 -11.71
CA ALA A 45 -12.91 12.40 -12.15
C ALA A 45 -12.63 13.41 -11.02
N GLU A 46 -12.88 13.04 -9.77
CA GLU A 46 -12.72 13.89 -8.59
C GLU A 46 -12.02 13.13 -7.46
N ALA A 47 -11.44 13.84 -6.50
CA ALA A 47 -10.78 13.22 -5.35
C ALA A 47 -11.75 12.28 -4.62
N THR A 48 -11.41 11.00 -4.58
CA THR A 48 -12.28 9.92 -4.10
C THR A 48 -11.62 9.20 -2.94
N SER A 49 -12.36 9.00 -1.85
CA SER A 49 -11.88 8.21 -0.72
C SER A 49 -12.27 6.75 -0.89
N VAL A 50 -11.31 5.84 -0.67
CA VAL A 50 -11.51 4.40 -0.70
C VAL A 50 -11.05 3.76 0.61
N THR A 51 -11.80 2.78 1.08
CA THR A 51 -11.49 2.07 2.32
C THR A 51 -10.69 0.81 2.00
N PRO A 52 -9.43 0.71 2.44
CA PRO A 52 -8.65 -0.52 2.30
C PRO A 52 -9.08 -1.58 3.32
N LEU A 53 -8.56 -2.80 3.18
CA LEU A 53 -8.86 -3.91 4.09
C LEU A 53 -8.35 -3.71 5.52
N CYS A 54 -7.38 -2.81 5.72
CA CYS A 54 -6.94 -2.43 7.05
C CYS A 54 -6.43 -1.00 7.08
N GLY A 55 -6.65 -0.29 8.19
CA GLY A 55 -6.12 1.05 8.41
C GLY A 55 -7.02 2.18 7.90
N PRO A 56 -6.51 3.41 7.87
CA PRO A 56 -7.29 4.58 7.48
C PRO A 56 -7.61 4.58 5.98
N PRO A 57 -8.66 5.31 5.54
CA PRO A 57 -8.98 5.45 4.13
C PRO A 57 -7.83 6.04 3.30
N LEU A 58 -7.75 5.61 2.04
CA LEU A 58 -6.86 6.16 1.03
C LEU A 58 -7.63 7.16 0.16
N SER A 59 -7.01 8.29 -0.14
CA SER A 59 -7.50 9.28 -1.11
C SER A 59 -6.88 9.01 -2.48
N LEU A 60 -7.72 8.80 -3.48
CA LEU A 60 -7.38 8.75 -4.89
C LEU A 60 -7.56 10.15 -5.47
N ILE A 61 -6.48 10.78 -5.93
CA ILE A 61 -6.51 12.16 -6.39
C ILE A 61 -6.13 12.18 -7.88
N PRO A 62 -7.06 12.57 -8.77
CA PRO A 62 -6.75 12.70 -10.19
C PRO A 62 -5.82 13.87 -10.46
N GLY A 63 -4.96 13.73 -11.47
CA GLY A 63 -4.00 14.74 -11.90
C GLY A 63 -3.16 14.26 -13.08
N SER A 64 -2.19 15.07 -13.53
CA SER A 64 -1.25 14.66 -14.60
C SER A 64 -0.49 13.37 -14.25
N PHE A 65 -0.27 13.15 -12.95
CA PHE A 65 0.08 11.87 -12.37
C PHE A 65 -0.94 11.62 -11.25
N PHE A 66 -1.66 10.49 -11.30
CA PHE A 66 -2.55 10.12 -10.21
C PHE A 66 -1.74 9.99 -8.92
N THR A 67 -2.33 10.40 -7.80
CA THR A 67 -1.73 10.19 -6.49
C THR A 67 -2.66 9.43 -5.56
N VAL A 68 -2.05 8.61 -4.71
CA VAL A 68 -2.73 7.82 -3.68
C VAL A 68 -2.10 8.18 -2.34
N GLY A 69 -2.87 8.69 -1.39
CA GLY A 69 -2.35 9.07 -0.06
C GLY A 69 -3.25 8.62 1.06
N GLY A 70 -2.69 8.27 2.21
CA GLY A 70 -3.48 8.00 3.41
C GLY A 70 -4.12 9.28 3.93
N ALA A 71 -5.42 9.27 4.23
CA ALA A 71 -6.07 10.40 4.87
C ALA A 71 -5.35 10.77 6.18
N GLY A 72 -4.84 12.01 6.26
CA GLY A 72 -4.10 12.51 7.43
C GLY A 72 -2.61 12.15 7.51
N SER A 73 -2.05 11.41 6.54
CA SER A 73 -0.65 10.96 6.59
C SER A 73 0.38 11.94 6.01
N GLY A 74 -0.03 12.99 5.29
CA GLY A 74 0.88 13.92 4.60
C GLY A 74 1.64 13.32 3.41
N ALA A 75 1.92 12.01 3.45
CA ALA A 75 2.51 11.23 2.38
C ALA A 75 1.50 10.97 1.25
N THR A 76 1.90 11.28 0.02
CA THR A 76 1.18 10.88 -1.20
C THR A 76 2.14 10.11 -2.09
N ALA A 77 1.69 8.95 -2.55
CA ALA A 77 2.42 8.13 -3.52
C ALA A 77 1.98 8.50 -4.93
N SER A 78 2.93 8.69 -5.84
CA SER A 78 2.62 8.89 -7.26
C SER A 78 2.37 7.54 -7.93
N VAL A 79 1.38 7.48 -8.82
CA VAL A 79 1.08 6.29 -9.63
C VAL A 79 2.01 6.27 -10.84
N VAL A 80 2.82 5.22 -10.94
CA VAL A 80 3.73 4.96 -12.06
C VAL A 80 3.03 4.21 -13.18
N LEU A 81 2.17 3.26 -12.81
CA LEU A 81 1.38 2.46 -13.74
C LEU A 81 -0.01 2.25 -13.12
N ALA A 82 -1.05 2.62 -13.87
CA ALA A 82 -2.43 2.54 -13.43
C ALA A 82 -3.20 1.44 -14.14
N ASP A 83 -4.21 0.90 -13.47
CA ASP A 83 -5.29 0.09 -14.05
C ASP A 83 -4.82 -1.15 -14.79
N VAL A 84 -3.77 -1.82 -14.30
CA VAL A 84 -3.33 -3.10 -14.88
C VAL A 84 -4.36 -4.17 -14.49
N PRO A 85 -5.04 -4.81 -15.45
CA PRO A 85 -6.02 -5.85 -15.13
C PRO A 85 -5.37 -6.99 -14.35
N SER A 86 -5.98 -7.39 -13.24
CA SER A 86 -5.52 -8.46 -12.37
C SER A 86 -6.70 -9.31 -11.93
N GLY A 87 -6.72 -10.58 -12.35
CA GLY A 87 -7.87 -11.46 -12.13
C GLY A 87 -9.07 -11.11 -13.02
N SER A 88 -10.28 -11.48 -12.59
CA SER A 88 -11.51 -11.25 -13.36
C SER A 88 -12.00 -9.81 -13.29
N ASP A 89 -11.87 -9.16 -12.14
CA ASP A 89 -12.52 -7.87 -11.86
C ASP A 89 -11.63 -6.90 -11.07
N GLY A 90 -10.33 -7.18 -10.93
CA GLY A 90 -9.40 -6.37 -10.14
C GLY A 90 -8.45 -5.53 -10.99
N PHE A 91 -7.91 -4.48 -10.39
CA PHE A 91 -6.84 -3.66 -10.97
C PHE A 91 -5.65 -3.60 -10.03
N LEU A 92 -4.45 -3.69 -10.61
CA LEU A 92 -3.19 -3.42 -9.94
C LEU A 92 -2.69 -2.04 -10.36
N ASN A 93 -2.23 -1.27 -9.37
CA ASN A 93 -1.55 0.00 -9.58
C ASN A 93 -0.13 -0.10 -9.02
N VAL A 94 0.85 0.45 -9.73
CA VAL A 94 2.24 0.56 -9.26
C VAL A 94 2.47 1.97 -8.74
N LEU A 95 2.91 2.05 -7.49
CA LEU A 95 3.16 3.32 -6.80
C LEU A 95 4.66 3.53 -6.58
N THR A 96 5.10 4.79 -6.49
CA THR A 96 6.49 5.12 -6.19
C THR A 96 6.91 4.73 -4.77
N ILE A 97 5.97 4.78 -3.83
CA ILE A 97 6.15 4.48 -2.41
C ILE A 97 4.86 3.88 -1.84
N VAL A 98 4.93 3.26 -0.66
CA VAL A 98 3.72 2.80 0.05
C VAL A 98 3.03 4.01 0.70
N PRO A 99 1.71 4.21 0.54
CA PRO A 99 1.02 5.43 1.01
C PRO A 99 1.10 5.71 2.52
N ASP A 100 1.49 4.73 3.32
CA ASP A 100 1.60 4.77 4.79
C ASP A 100 3.06 4.76 5.28
N GLN A 101 4.04 4.92 4.38
CA GLN A 101 5.47 4.75 4.70
C GLN A 101 5.95 5.66 5.85
N GLU A 102 5.34 6.84 6.01
CA GLU A 102 5.70 7.81 7.06
C GLU A 102 5.01 7.55 8.41
N LEU A 103 4.02 6.63 8.46
CA LEU A 103 3.30 6.33 9.69
C LEU A 103 4.17 5.48 10.64
N GLY A 104 4.22 5.90 11.90
CA GLY A 104 4.97 5.23 12.96
C GLY A 104 4.36 3.88 13.36
N VAL A 105 5.14 3.06 14.07
CA VAL A 105 4.73 1.73 14.54
C VAL A 105 3.47 1.78 15.40
N GLU A 106 3.41 2.73 16.35
CA GLU A 106 2.27 2.90 17.26
C GLU A 106 0.97 3.17 16.49
N GLN A 107 1.04 3.98 15.43
CA GLN A 107 -0.13 4.29 14.59
C GLN A 107 -0.63 3.07 13.82
N VAL A 108 0.28 2.21 13.34
CA VAL A 108 -0.08 0.97 12.65
C VAL A 108 -0.67 -0.05 13.62
N ASP A 109 -0.23 -0.03 14.88
CA ASP A 109 -0.74 -0.94 15.90
C ASP A 109 -2.20 -0.67 16.26
N GLU A 110 -2.66 0.58 16.09
CA GLU A 110 -4.04 1.03 16.29
C GLU A 110 -4.98 0.75 15.10
N TRP A 111 -4.46 0.25 13.98
CA TRP A 111 -5.29 0.02 12.79
C TRP A 111 -6.33 -1.06 13.00
N LEU A 112 -7.56 -0.72 12.60
CA LEU A 112 -8.65 -1.67 12.44
C LEU A 112 -8.56 -2.33 11.07
N CYS A 113 -8.64 -3.66 11.05
CA CYS A 113 -8.74 -4.43 9.83
C CYS A 113 -10.14 -5.03 9.71
N THR A 114 -10.70 -5.02 8.50
CA THR A 114 -11.86 -5.83 8.17
C THR A 114 -11.42 -7.29 8.01
N GLU A 115 -12.17 -8.21 8.62
CA GLU A 115 -11.93 -9.66 8.49
C GLU A 115 -12.27 -10.20 7.10
#